data_AF-A0A9Q2FKZ5-F1
#
_entry.id   AF-A0A9Q2FKZ5-F1
#
_cell.length_a   1.000
_cell.length_b   1.000
_cell.length_c   1.000
_cell.angle_alpha   90.00
_cell.angle_beta   90.00
_cell.angle_gamma   90.00
#
_symmetry.space_group_name_H-M   'P 1'
#
loop_
_entity.id
_entity.type
_entity.pdbx_description
1 polymer ?
#
loop_
_entity_poly.entity_id
_entity_poly.type
_entity_poly.pdbx_seq_one_letter_code
_entity_poly.pdbx_strand_id
1 'polypeptide(L)'
;MGGFRLSPLEWSDLRRALGLYFSATFLRSNYMALMLVGWLIAALCALWNLHGLLKHETLAQALSHTSIFYVILIVIFVQSVLQLHTNNQIGGSQAPSIPGLALAEARAASIVASVIILGFAGLMRLLPIPFHDALFFILFNAIPSAVQWYAPPHGQSGKRRLAIVLFGVALMSAQFALVLVSDATFWMLTRPAALTVPASIVLFIGLIGSILSLPNRLHGSTPLTPAAHEHPLPSASTGSSVARSANKALTPYQLRQMLLAPITPVTLRTDILISLFVIPVTLSVFATIDMFLSHRSFSAAWVKSVGTGCIMLVIGDKWLLDRQHWPLLLVTGRFGSRLKFVQAVFKAKLSRMLIVTPIRVLSLIVPYAALKPLFPADAFYDALDLTVLAIGMTLCSALPFLFLRSPAKSIVFVFNLAPVVLIQLCAPFLLGLRYAGYLALTALTLGAFSYLVAPYRISRSDWPYENE
;
A
#
# COMPACT_ATOMS: atom_id res chain seq x y z
N MET A 1 25.98 -30.88 4.22
CA MET A 1 24.74 -31.21 3.50
C MET A 1 23.86 -32.04 4.43
N GLY A 2 23.05 -31.39 5.27
CA GLY A 2 22.10 -32.05 6.17
C GLY A 2 20.80 -32.34 5.42
N GLY A 3 20.25 -33.55 5.59
CA GLY A 3 19.15 -34.06 4.78
C GLY A 3 17.91 -33.16 4.79
N PHE A 4 17.27 -33.04 3.62
CA PHE A 4 15.95 -32.43 3.38
C PHE A 4 14.78 -33.15 4.10
N ARG A 5 15.05 -33.93 5.15
CA ARG A 5 14.01 -34.62 5.92
C ARG A 5 13.61 -33.75 7.10
N LEU A 6 12.45 -33.11 6.95
CA LEU A 6 11.74 -32.49 8.06
C LEU A 6 11.45 -33.55 9.13
N SER A 7 11.67 -33.22 10.39
CA SER A 7 11.24 -34.08 11.49
C SER A 7 9.71 -34.25 11.46
N PRO A 8 9.13 -35.34 12.01
CA PRO A 8 7.68 -35.54 12.04
C PRO A 8 6.92 -34.36 12.67
N LEU A 9 7.53 -33.73 13.68
CA LEU A 9 7.02 -32.53 14.35
C LEU A 9 7.02 -31.32 13.40
N GLU A 10 8.15 -31.02 12.75
CA GLU A 10 8.24 -29.94 11.76
C GLU A 10 7.26 -30.13 10.58
N TRP A 11 7.02 -31.37 10.16
CA TRP A 11 6.05 -31.67 9.14
C TRP A 11 4.61 -31.41 9.61
N SER A 12 4.30 -31.78 10.84
CA SER A 12 2.98 -31.53 11.44
C SER A 12 2.71 -30.04 11.60
N ASP A 13 3.71 -29.26 12.01
CA ASP A 13 3.61 -27.80 12.18
C ASP A 13 3.52 -27.09 10.83
N LEU A 14 4.32 -27.51 9.84
CA LEU A 14 4.20 -27.01 8.48
C LEU A 14 2.82 -27.28 7.88
N ARG A 15 2.28 -28.48 8.07
CA ARG A 15 0.94 -28.84 7.58
C ARG A 15 -0.16 -28.01 8.23
N ARG A 16 -0.06 -27.76 9.55
CA ARG A 16 -0.98 -26.88 10.27
C ARG A 16 -0.88 -25.44 9.77
N ALA A 17 0.34 -24.91 9.63
CA ALA A 17 0.59 -23.57 9.10
C ALA A 17 0.01 -23.43 7.69
N LEU A 18 0.29 -24.38 6.78
CA LEU A 18 -0.31 -24.42 5.44
C LEU A 18 -1.85 -24.45 5.49
N GLY A 19 -2.44 -25.24 6.39
CA GLY A 19 -3.88 -25.32 6.58
C GLY A 19 -4.51 -23.96 6.93
N LEU A 20 -3.80 -23.08 7.63
CA LEU A 20 -4.30 -21.75 7.98
C LEU A 20 -4.53 -20.88 6.74
N TYR A 21 -3.62 -20.92 5.75
CA TYR A 21 -3.72 -20.16 4.49
C TYR A 21 -4.96 -20.52 3.66
N PHE A 22 -5.49 -21.74 3.82
CA PHE A 22 -6.68 -22.22 3.09
C PHE A 22 -7.96 -22.22 3.94
N SER A 23 -7.92 -21.63 5.12
CA SER A 23 -9.04 -21.64 6.05
C SER A 23 -9.71 -20.26 6.19
N ALA A 24 -10.87 -20.24 6.84
CA ALA A 24 -11.58 -19.00 7.13
C ALA A 24 -10.76 -18.03 8.02
N THR A 25 -9.77 -18.51 8.77
CA THR A 25 -8.91 -17.63 9.58
C THR A 25 -8.01 -16.76 8.71
N PHE A 26 -7.56 -17.23 7.54
CA PHE A 26 -6.83 -16.40 6.58
C PHE A 26 -7.68 -15.22 6.11
N LEU A 27 -8.94 -15.46 5.72
CA LEU A 27 -9.85 -14.40 5.27
C LEU A 27 -10.21 -13.42 6.39
N ARG A 28 -10.41 -13.89 7.62
CA ARG A 28 -10.75 -13.04 8.78
C ARG A 28 -9.56 -12.19 9.24
N SER A 29 -8.36 -12.76 9.28
CA SER A 29 -7.13 -12.08 9.71
C SER A 29 -6.55 -11.13 8.67
N ASN A 30 -7.09 -11.15 7.44
CA ASN A 30 -6.48 -10.46 6.31
C ASN A 30 -7.45 -9.49 5.64
N TYR A 31 -7.46 -8.25 6.14
CA TYR A 31 -8.36 -7.21 5.63
C TYR A 31 -8.08 -6.83 4.16
N MET A 32 -6.90 -7.16 3.63
CA MET A 32 -6.55 -6.90 2.23
C MET A 32 -7.15 -7.94 1.26
N ALA A 33 -7.54 -9.14 1.74
CA ALA A 33 -8.01 -10.23 0.88
C ALA A 33 -9.24 -9.87 0.01
N LEU A 34 -10.11 -8.96 0.47
CA LEU A 34 -11.28 -8.54 -0.33
C LEU A 34 -10.86 -7.72 -1.57
N MET A 35 -9.85 -6.85 -1.44
CA MET A 35 -9.30 -6.10 -2.58
C MET A 35 -8.58 -7.01 -3.57
N LEU A 36 -8.00 -8.11 -3.09
CA LEU A 36 -7.35 -9.08 -3.96
C LEU A 36 -8.34 -9.67 -4.98
N VAL A 37 -9.59 -9.93 -4.58
CA VAL A 37 -10.64 -10.41 -5.49
C VAL A 37 -10.93 -9.37 -6.58
N GLY A 38 -11.01 -8.09 -6.22
CA GLY A 38 -11.22 -7.01 -7.19
C GLY A 38 -10.08 -6.91 -8.21
N TRP A 39 -8.83 -6.97 -7.75
CA TRP A 39 -7.66 -7.00 -8.64
C TRP A 39 -7.60 -8.25 -9.50
N LEU A 40 -8.09 -9.39 -8.99
CA LEU A 40 -8.15 -10.65 -9.74
C LEU A 40 -9.12 -10.55 -10.91
N ILE A 41 -10.31 -9.99 -10.67
CA ILE A 41 -11.29 -9.73 -11.73
C ILE A 41 -10.70 -8.76 -12.75
N ALA A 42 -10.09 -7.66 -12.33
CA ALA A 42 -9.47 -6.69 -13.24
C ALA A 42 -8.35 -7.31 -14.09
N ALA A 43 -7.49 -8.13 -13.49
CA ALA A 43 -6.44 -8.85 -14.19
C ALA A 43 -7.00 -9.86 -15.20
N LEU A 44 -8.06 -10.61 -14.84
CA LEU A 44 -8.74 -11.54 -15.74
C LEU A 44 -9.40 -10.82 -16.92
N CYS A 45 -10.08 -9.69 -16.68
CA CYS A 45 -10.65 -8.87 -17.75
C CYS A 45 -9.57 -8.33 -18.69
N ALA A 46 -8.44 -7.84 -18.15
CA ALA A 46 -7.32 -7.37 -18.96
C ALA A 46 -6.72 -8.48 -19.83
N LEU A 47 -6.51 -9.67 -19.24
CA LEU A 47 -6.01 -10.84 -19.97
C LEU A 47 -7.01 -11.32 -21.04
N TRP A 48 -8.30 -11.29 -20.75
CA TRP A 48 -9.35 -11.65 -21.70
C TRP A 48 -9.40 -10.68 -22.88
N ASN A 49 -9.35 -9.37 -22.62
CA ASN A 49 -9.32 -8.34 -23.66
C ASN A 49 -8.07 -8.50 -24.53
N LEU A 50 -6.92 -8.73 -23.92
CA LEU A 50 -5.68 -8.95 -24.65
C LEU A 50 -5.73 -10.23 -25.48
N HIS A 51 -6.27 -11.33 -24.95
CA HIS A 51 -6.50 -12.56 -25.71
C HIS A 51 -7.41 -12.31 -26.93
N GLY A 52 -8.46 -11.50 -26.78
CA GLY A 52 -9.32 -11.08 -27.87
C GLY A 52 -8.57 -10.32 -28.97
N LEU A 53 -7.74 -9.34 -28.60
CA LEU A 53 -6.93 -8.56 -29.53
C LEU A 53 -5.89 -9.41 -30.26
N LEU A 54 -5.25 -10.35 -29.55
CA LEU A 54 -4.24 -11.25 -30.12
C LEU A 54 -4.77 -12.22 -31.19
N LYS A 55 -6.09 -12.31 -31.38
CA LYS A 55 -6.69 -13.04 -32.52
C LYS A 55 -6.54 -12.28 -33.84
N HIS A 56 -6.33 -10.97 -33.79
CA HIS A 56 -6.36 -10.08 -34.95
C HIS A 56 -5.10 -9.21 -35.07
N GLU A 57 -4.36 -9.02 -33.97
CA GLU A 57 -3.22 -8.11 -33.87
C GLU A 57 -1.97 -8.81 -33.31
N THR A 58 -0.80 -8.23 -33.58
CA THR A 58 0.46 -8.69 -32.97
C THR A 58 0.52 -8.33 -31.48
N LEU A 59 1.35 -9.03 -30.70
CA LEU A 59 1.51 -8.76 -29.26
C LEU A 59 1.93 -7.31 -28.97
N ALA A 60 2.79 -6.72 -29.79
CA ALA A 60 3.19 -5.32 -29.64
C ALA A 60 2.01 -4.35 -29.84
N GLN A 61 1.17 -4.59 -30.86
CA GLN A 61 -0.02 -3.79 -31.13
C GLN A 61 -1.08 -3.95 -30.03
N ALA A 62 -1.36 -5.19 -29.63
CA ALA A 62 -2.33 -5.49 -28.58
C ALA A 62 -1.96 -4.84 -27.23
N LEU A 63 -0.66 -4.86 -26.87
CA LEU A 63 -0.13 -4.19 -25.68
C LEU A 63 -0.15 -2.65 -25.76
N SER A 64 -0.20 -2.07 -26.96
CA SER A 64 -0.35 -0.64 -27.15
C SER A 64 -1.79 -0.17 -26.91
N HIS A 65 -2.78 -1.03 -27.15
CA HIS A 65 -4.20 -0.76 -26.95
C HIS A 65 -4.70 -1.15 -25.54
N THR A 66 -4.11 -2.18 -24.93
CA THR A 66 -4.50 -2.70 -23.62
C THR A 66 -3.29 -2.94 -22.72
N SER A 67 -3.36 -2.49 -21.47
CA SER A 67 -2.27 -2.66 -20.50
C SER A 67 -2.42 -3.92 -19.64
N ILE A 68 -1.34 -4.69 -19.49
CA ILE A 68 -1.20 -5.81 -18.54
C ILE A 68 -0.96 -5.31 -17.09
N PHE A 69 -0.95 -4.00 -16.85
CA PHE A 69 -0.65 -3.40 -15.54
C PHE A 69 -1.46 -3.99 -14.36
N TYR A 70 -2.71 -4.38 -14.59
CA TYR A 70 -3.54 -5.06 -13.57
C TYR A 70 -2.97 -6.41 -13.11
N VAL A 71 -2.30 -7.14 -14.00
CA VAL A 71 -1.58 -8.40 -13.68
C VAL A 71 -0.36 -8.13 -12.81
N ILE A 72 0.36 -7.02 -13.06
CA ILE A 72 1.49 -6.60 -12.22
C ILE A 72 1.00 -6.25 -10.81
N LEU A 73 -0.10 -5.49 -10.71
CA LEU A 73 -0.67 -5.08 -9.44
C LEU A 73 -1.14 -6.26 -8.60
N ILE A 74 -1.82 -7.25 -9.20
CA ILE A 74 -2.26 -8.42 -8.43
C ILE A 74 -1.09 -9.22 -7.87
N VAL A 75 0.01 -9.39 -8.61
CA VAL A 75 1.19 -10.10 -8.13
C VAL A 75 1.77 -9.43 -6.88
N ILE A 76 1.93 -8.10 -6.93
CA ILE A 76 2.40 -7.31 -5.77
C ILE A 76 1.42 -7.46 -4.61
N PHE A 77 0.12 -7.34 -4.89
CA PHE A 77 -0.92 -7.30 -3.87
C PHE A 77 -1.10 -8.64 -3.16
N VAL A 78 -1.02 -9.77 -3.87
CA VAL A 78 -1.00 -11.11 -3.27
C VAL A 78 0.13 -11.24 -2.27
N GLN A 79 1.33 -10.78 -2.64
CA GLN A 79 2.48 -10.89 -1.74
C GLN A 79 2.29 -10.03 -0.49
N SER A 80 1.70 -8.85 -0.61
CA SER A 80 1.33 -8.02 0.55
C SER A 80 0.27 -8.68 1.44
N VAL A 81 -0.71 -9.38 0.85
CA VAL A 81 -1.71 -10.17 1.57
C VAL A 81 -1.02 -11.29 2.37
N LEU A 82 -0.16 -12.09 1.73
CA LEU A 82 0.61 -13.13 2.42
C LEU A 82 1.46 -12.54 3.55
N GLN A 83 2.17 -11.45 3.27
CA GLN A 83 3.02 -10.80 4.26
C GLN A 83 2.23 -10.27 5.45
N LEU A 84 1.06 -9.69 5.23
CA LEU A 84 0.19 -9.22 6.31
C LEU A 84 -0.25 -10.40 7.20
N HIS A 85 -0.67 -11.51 6.60
CA HIS A 85 -1.07 -12.70 7.36
C HIS A 85 0.09 -13.23 8.20
N THR A 86 1.25 -13.45 7.58
CA THR A 86 2.44 -13.97 8.26
C THR A 86 2.90 -13.04 9.38
N ASN A 87 2.88 -11.71 9.17
CA ASN A 87 3.22 -10.75 10.21
C ASN A 87 2.22 -10.79 11.38
N ASN A 88 0.93 -11.01 11.12
CA ASN A 88 -0.07 -11.12 12.19
C ASN A 88 0.12 -12.43 12.98
N GLN A 89 0.38 -13.55 12.30
CA GLN A 89 0.62 -14.86 12.94
C GLN A 89 1.86 -14.86 13.84
N ILE A 90 2.95 -14.24 13.37
CA ILE A 90 4.26 -14.29 14.03
C ILE A 90 4.47 -13.09 14.98
N GLY A 91 3.77 -11.99 14.74
CA GLY A 91 3.75 -10.81 15.60
C GLY A 91 2.71 -10.86 16.71
N GLY A 92 1.89 -11.90 16.78
CA GLY A 92 0.90 -12.09 17.85
C GLY A 92 1.56 -12.24 19.22
N SER A 93 0.88 -11.79 20.28
CA SER A 93 1.39 -11.84 21.66
C SER A 93 1.74 -13.26 22.14
N GLN A 94 1.06 -14.27 21.58
CA GLN A 94 1.28 -15.69 21.88
C GLN A 94 2.28 -16.36 20.92
N ALA A 95 2.72 -15.70 19.85
CA ALA A 95 3.61 -16.29 18.87
C ALA A 95 4.99 -16.68 19.44
N PRO A 96 5.61 -15.92 20.38
CA PRO A 96 6.90 -16.28 20.97
C PRO A 96 6.86 -17.53 21.86
N SER A 97 5.69 -17.92 22.36
CA SER A 97 5.55 -19.10 23.23
C SER A 97 5.36 -20.42 22.46
N ILE A 98 5.23 -20.37 21.13
CA ILE A 98 5.11 -21.55 20.27
C ILE A 98 6.47 -21.82 19.58
N PRO A 99 7.23 -22.84 20.02
CA PRO A 99 8.52 -23.17 19.44
C PRO A 99 8.39 -23.51 17.95
N GLY A 100 9.29 -22.99 17.11
CA GLY A 100 9.34 -23.34 15.67
C GLY A 100 8.26 -22.70 14.79
N LEU A 101 7.29 -21.97 15.36
CA LEU A 101 6.20 -21.31 14.62
C LEU A 101 6.72 -20.42 13.49
N ALA A 102 7.71 -19.57 13.78
CA ALA A 102 8.25 -18.62 12.82
C ALA A 102 8.86 -19.30 11.58
N LEU A 103 9.54 -20.43 11.78
CA LEU A 103 10.17 -21.20 10.71
C LEU A 103 9.14 -22.00 9.92
N ALA A 104 8.18 -22.63 10.60
CA ALA A 104 7.08 -23.34 9.97
C ALA A 104 6.24 -22.39 9.09
N GLU A 105 5.95 -21.20 9.60
CA GLU A 105 5.18 -20.18 8.91
C GLU A 105 5.97 -19.55 7.74
N ALA A 106 7.27 -19.29 7.89
CA ALA A 106 8.11 -18.82 6.78
C ALA A 106 8.20 -19.87 5.64
N ARG A 107 8.21 -21.17 5.98
CA ARG A 107 8.17 -22.27 5.01
C ARG A 107 6.78 -22.39 4.36
N ALA A 108 5.70 -22.25 5.12
CA ALA A 108 4.34 -22.24 4.57
C ALA A 108 4.12 -21.06 3.62
N ALA A 109 4.51 -19.85 4.03
CA ALA A 109 4.44 -18.63 3.22
C ALA A 109 5.23 -18.77 1.91
N SER A 110 6.43 -19.36 1.94
CA SER A 110 7.24 -19.54 0.73
C SER A 110 6.63 -20.55 -0.25
N ILE A 111 6.03 -21.63 0.25
CA ILE A 111 5.30 -22.60 -0.56
C ILE A 111 4.07 -21.93 -1.20
N VAL A 112 3.25 -21.23 -0.42
CA VAL A 112 2.05 -20.56 -0.91
C VAL A 112 2.41 -19.47 -1.94
N ALA A 113 3.42 -18.64 -1.66
CA ALA A 113 3.91 -17.63 -2.59
C ALA A 113 4.38 -18.26 -3.92
N SER A 114 5.10 -19.38 -3.84
CA SER A 114 5.59 -20.12 -5.01
C SER A 114 4.45 -20.68 -5.85
N VAL A 115 3.46 -21.31 -5.21
CA VAL A 115 2.28 -21.86 -5.87
C VAL A 115 1.49 -20.75 -6.56
N ILE A 116 1.30 -19.60 -5.91
CA ILE A 116 0.55 -18.50 -6.50
C ILE A 116 1.29 -17.88 -7.71
N ILE A 117 2.61 -17.72 -7.63
CA ILE A 117 3.42 -17.24 -8.77
C ILE A 117 3.30 -18.19 -9.96
N LEU A 118 3.45 -19.49 -9.72
CA LEU A 118 3.28 -20.51 -10.77
C LEU A 118 1.85 -20.51 -11.32
N GLY A 119 0.85 -20.31 -10.46
CA GLY A 119 -0.55 -20.17 -10.83
C GLY A 119 -0.80 -18.98 -11.76
N PHE A 120 -0.26 -17.80 -11.45
CA PHE A 120 -0.39 -16.62 -12.33
C PHE A 120 0.40 -16.77 -13.64
N ALA A 121 1.60 -17.34 -13.60
CA ALA A 121 2.34 -17.67 -14.82
C ALA A 121 1.56 -18.67 -15.70
N GLY A 122 0.90 -19.65 -15.08
CA GLY A 122 -0.01 -20.58 -15.75
C GLY A 122 -1.25 -19.89 -16.32
N LEU A 123 -1.84 -18.94 -15.60
CA LEU A 123 -2.97 -18.14 -16.06
C LEU A 123 -2.62 -17.29 -17.29
N MET A 124 -1.38 -16.78 -17.36
CA MET A 124 -0.88 -16.06 -18.54
C MET A 124 -0.76 -16.93 -19.79
N ARG A 125 -0.85 -18.26 -19.69
CA ARG A 125 -0.95 -19.17 -20.84
C ARG A 125 -2.25 -19.01 -21.63
N LEU A 126 -3.23 -18.28 -21.10
CA LEU A 126 -4.36 -17.81 -21.89
C LEU A 126 -3.91 -16.93 -23.08
N LEU A 127 -2.71 -16.35 -22.99
CA LEU A 127 -2.05 -15.68 -24.10
C LEU A 127 -1.12 -16.66 -24.84
N PRO A 128 -0.92 -16.51 -26.17
CA PRO A 128 0.03 -17.28 -26.97
C PRO A 128 1.50 -16.93 -26.65
N ILE A 129 1.87 -16.93 -25.37
CA ILE A 129 3.20 -16.58 -24.85
C ILE A 129 3.79 -17.83 -24.19
N PRO A 130 5.10 -18.12 -24.37
CA PRO A 130 5.76 -19.23 -23.69
C PRO A 130 5.68 -19.10 -22.15
N PHE A 131 5.55 -20.24 -21.46
CA PHE A 131 5.46 -20.24 -19.99
C PHE A 131 6.69 -19.62 -19.31
N HIS A 132 7.88 -19.78 -19.89
CA HIS A 132 9.10 -19.21 -19.31
C HIS A 132 9.11 -17.68 -19.34
N ASP A 133 8.53 -17.06 -20.38
CA ASP A 133 8.39 -15.62 -20.49
C ASP A 133 7.35 -15.10 -19.50
N ALA A 134 6.21 -15.79 -19.39
CA ALA A 134 5.20 -15.49 -18.38
C ALA A 134 5.74 -15.61 -16.95
N LEU A 135 6.49 -16.66 -16.65
CA LEU A 135 7.10 -16.87 -15.34
C LEU A 135 8.14 -15.79 -15.02
N PHE A 136 9.01 -15.46 -15.98
CA PHE A 136 9.96 -14.37 -15.83
C PHE A 136 9.25 -13.05 -15.58
N PHE A 137 8.20 -12.75 -16.35
CA PHE A 137 7.42 -11.53 -16.20
C PHE A 137 6.80 -11.41 -14.81
N ILE A 138 6.15 -12.46 -14.31
CA ILE A 138 5.53 -12.46 -12.97
C ILE A 138 6.60 -12.30 -11.87
N LEU A 139 7.71 -13.05 -11.96
CA LEU A 139 8.78 -13.00 -10.96
C LEU A 139 9.51 -11.67 -10.89
N PHE A 140 9.81 -11.10 -12.05
CA PHE A 140 10.46 -9.81 -12.14
C PHE A 140 9.56 -8.71 -11.53
N ASN A 141 8.25 -8.79 -11.76
CA ASN A 141 7.29 -7.88 -11.13
C ASN A 141 7.03 -8.17 -9.64
N ALA A 142 7.48 -9.30 -9.10
CA ALA A 142 7.44 -9.63 -7.67
C ALA A 142 8.67 -9.12 -6.89
N ILE A 143 9.69 -8.56 -7.55
CA ILE A 143 10.90 -8.02 -6.91
C ILE A 143 10.58 -7.04 -5.77
N PRO A 144 9.66 -6.07 -5.92
CA PRO A 144 9.33 -5.14 -4.84
C PRO A 144 8.81 -5.85 -3.59
N SER A 145 8.05 -6.92 -3.78
CA SER A 145 7.54 -7.75 -2.69
C SER A 145 8.66 -8.56 -2.02
N ALA A 146 9.62 -9.09 -2.79
CA ALA A 146 10.78 -9.79 -2.24
C ALA A 146 11.64 -8.89 -1.34
N VAL A 147 11.79 -7.60 -1.69
CA VAL A 147 12.46 -6.60 -0.86
C VAL A 147 11.70 -6.34 0.44
N GLN A 148 10.36 -6.28 0.39
CA GLN A 148 9.51 -6.10 1.57
C GLN A 148 9.58 -7.28 2.55
N TRP A 149 9.69 -8.50 2.02
CA TRP A 149 9.85 -9.71 2.83
C TRP A 149 11.18 -9.75 3.57
N TYR A 150 12.24 -9.26 2.94
CA TYR A 150 13.60 -9.39 3.46
C TYR A 150 13.79 -8.74 4.83
N ALA A 151 14.37 -9.51 5.75
CA ALA A 151 14.73 -9.08 7.10
C ALA A 151 16.23 -9.33 7.33
N PRO A 152 17.05 -8.27 7.45
CA PRO A 152 18.48 -8.43 7.69
C PRO A 152 18.75 -9.06 9.07
N PRO A 153 19.73 -9.97 9.19
CA PRO A 153 20.12 -10.56 10.48
C PRO A 153 20.57 -9.49 11.49
N HIS A 154 20.16 -9.64 12.75
CA HIS A 154 20.45 -8.67 13.82
C HIS A 154 21.95 -8.53 14.14
N GLY A 155 22.75 -9.56 13.90
CA GLY A 155 24.21 -9.53 14.08
C GLY A 155 24.99 -8.84 12.96
N GLN A 156 24.33 -8.32 11.91
CA GLN A 156 25.03 -7.60 10.83
C GLN A 156 25.38 -6.17 11.22
N SER A 157 26.54 -5.70 10.74
CA SER A 157 26.96 -4.31 10.93
C SER A 157 25.93 -3.33 10.35
N GLY A 158 25.69 -2.21 11.06
CA GLY A 158 24.72 -1.20 10.63
C GLY A 158 24.96 -0.66 9.21
N LYS A 159 26.24 -0.56 8.79
CA LYS A 159 26.63 -0.18 7.42
C LYS A 159 26.15 -1.19 6.37
N ARG A 160 26.30 -2.49 6.63
CA ARG A 160 25.86 -3.56 5.71
C ARG A 160 24.34 -3.62 5.64
N ARG A 161 23.67 -3.45 6.78
CA ARG A 161 22.21 -3.35 6.85
C ARG A 161 21.69 -2.18 6.01
N LEU A 162 22.29 -0.99 6.13
CA LEU A 162 21.94 0.18 5.35
C LEU A 162 22.16 -0.04 3.85
N ALA A 163 23.30 -0.62 3.45
CA ALA A 163 23.60 -0.91 2.06
C ALA A 163 22.54 -1.84 1.41
N ILE A 164 22.09 -2.87 2.13
CA ILE A 164 21.07 -3.79 1.64
C ILE A 164 19.71 -3.08 1.50
N VAL A 165 19.35 -2.22 2.46
CA VAL A 165 18.12 -1.41 2.37
C VAL A 165 18.17 -0.47 1.17
N LEU A 166 19.27 0.25 0.97
CA LEU A 166 19.46 1.16 -0.16
C LEU A 166 19.41 0.42 -1.50
N PHE A 167 20.05 -0.76 -1.58
CA PHE A 167 19.99 -1.61 -2.75
C PHE A 167 18.56 -2.08 -3.05
N GLY A 168 17.80 -2.49 -2.03
CA GLY A 168 16.39 -2.84 -2.16
C GLY A 168 15.53 -1.67 -2.67
N VAL A 169 15.75 -0.46 -2.15
CA VAL A 169 15.06 0.77 -2.63
C VAL A 169 15.42 1.07 -4.08
N ALA A 170 16.69 0.91 -4.46
CA ALA A 170 17.13 1.11 -5.84
C ALA A 170 16.47 0.09 -6.79
N LEU A 171 16.42 -1.19 -6.42
CA LEU A 171 15.74 -2.24 -7.18
C LEU A 171 14.25 -1.96 -7.35
N MET A 172 13.56 -1.55 -6.28
CA MET A 172 12.15 -1.15 -6.36
C MET A 172 11.96 0.03 -7.33
N SER A 173 12.82 1.05 -7.23
CA SER A 173 12.74 2.23 -8.08
C SER A 173 12.98 1.89 -9.56
N ALA A 174 13.96 1.03 -9.84
CA ALA A 174 14.23 0.55 -11.20
C ALA A 174 13.07 -0.28 -11.76
N GLN A 175 12.44 -1.13 -10.94
CA GLN A 175 11.25 -1.88 -11.33
C GLN A 175 10.09 -0.94 -11.70
N PHE A 176 9.80 0.04 -10.83
CA PHE A 176 8.76 1.03 -11.09
C PHE A 176 9.05 1.83 -12.37
N ALA A 177 10.30 2.19 -12.62
CA ALA A 177 10.71 2.86 -13.85
C ALA A 177 10.40 2.01 -15.09
N LEU A 178 10.72 0.71 -15.06
CA LEU A 178 10.48 -0.22 -16.16
C LEU A 178 8.99 -0.45 -16.43
N VAL A 179 8.16 -0.59 -15.39
CA VAL A 179 6.71 -0.80 -15.55
C VAL A 179 6.02 0.39 -16.25
N LEU A 180 6.61 1.58 -16.19
CA LEU A 180 6.07 2.80 -16.80
C LEU A 180 6.42 2.95 -18.29
N VAL A 181 7.33 2.14 -18.82
CA VAL A 181 7.69 2.14 -20.24
C VAL A 181 6.76 1.19 -20.99
N SER A 182 6.10 1.69 -22.03
CA SER A 182 5.20 0.88 -22.88
C SER A 182 5.87 -0.37 -23.43
N ASP A 183 7.15 -0.25 -23.80
CA ASP A 183 7.89 -1.30 -24.49
C ASP A 183 8.56 -2.28 -23.54
N ALA A 184 8.68 -1.95 -22.24
CA ALA A 184 9.28 -2.86 -21.27
C ALA A 184 8.42 -4.10 -21.04
N THR A 185 7.09 -3.94 -21.03
CA THR A 185 6.17 -5.09 -20.90
C THR A 185 6.34 -6.06 -22.07
N PHE A 186 6.43 -5.53 -23.29
CA PHE A 186 6.74 -6.34 -24.48
C PHE A 186 8.13 -6.97 -24.37
N TRP A 187 9.15 -6.19 -24.02
CA TRP A 187 10.53 -6.64 -23.84
C TRP A 187 10.65 -7.80 -22.85
N MET A 188 9.86 -7.84 -21.78
CA MET A 188 9.87 -8.90 -20.78
C MET A 188 9.17 -10.18 -21.24
N LEU A 189 8.23 -10.08 -22.18
CA LEU A 189 7.38 -11.17 -22.64
C LEU A 189 7.89 -11.85 -23.92
N THR A 190 9.00 -11.39 -24.50
CA THR A 190 9.53 -11.89 -25.79
C THR A 190 11.02 -12.22 -25.75
N ARG A 191 11.55 -12.66 -24.60
CA ARG A 191 12.99 -12.94 -24.43
C ARG A 191 13.29 -14.41 -24.75
N PRO A 192 14.52 -14.73 -25.20
CA PRO A 192 14.89 -16.12 -25.42
C PRO A 192 14.94 -16.88 -24.10
N ALA A 193 14.50 -18.14 -24.11
CA ALA A 193 14.52 -19.07 -22.97
C ALA A 193 15.89 -19.16 -22.28
N ALA A 194 16.98 -19.01 -23.04
CA ALA A 194 18.35 -19.01 -22.52
C ALA A 194 18.62 -17.92 -21.47
N LEU A 195 17.88 -16.81 -21.51
CA LEU A 195 18.00 -15.71 -20.54
C LEU A 195 16.94 -15.78 -19.45
N THR A 196 15.69 -16.07 -19.83
CA THR A 196 14.54 -16.03 -18.92
C THR A 196 14.51 -17.20 -17.95
N VAL A 197 14.96 -18.39 -18.35
CA VAL A 197 14.97 -19.57 -17.46
C VAL A 197 15.97 -19.38 -16.32
N PRO A 198 17.27 -19.05 -16.56
CA PRO A 198 18.20 -18.79 -15.46
C PRO A 198 17.78 -17.60 -14.59
N ALA A 199 17.30 -16.51 -15.21
CA ALA A 199 16.84 -15.34 -14.46
C ALA A 199 15.64 -15.68 -13.56
N SER A 200 14.68 -16.47 -14.06
CA SER A 200 13.53 -16.93 -13.27
C SER A 200 13.98 -17.74 -12.07
N ILE A 201 14.92 -18.68 -12.25
CA ILE A 201 15.45 -19.49 -11.14
C ILE A 201 16.08 -18.59 -10.07
N VAL A 202 16.91 -17.62 -10.46
CA VAL A 202 17.55 -16.68 -9.53
C VAL A 202 16.53 -15.83 -8.78
N LEU A 203 15.53 -15.28 -9.49
CA LEU A 203 14.47 -14.48 -8.89
C LEU A 203 13.61 -15.30 -7.92
N PHE A 204 13.31 -16.56 -8.27
CA PHE A 204 12.54 -17.48 -7.44
C PHE A 204 13.30 -17.84 -6.16
N ILE A 205 14.58 -18.19 -6.27
CA ILE A 205 15.45 -18.46 -5.12
C ILE A 205 15.57 -17.20 -4.25
N GLY A 206 15.73 -16.03 -4.87
CA GLY A 206 15.77 -14.74 -4.18
C GLY A 206 14.51 -14.48 -3.36
N LEU A 207 13.32 -14.69 -3.95
CA LEU A 207 12.04 -14.55 -3.26
C LEU A 207 11.92 -15.52 -2.08
N ILE A 208 12.22 -16.80 -2.28
CA ILE A 208 12.18 -17.82 -1.22
C ILE A 208 13.16 -17.44 -0.10
N GLY A 209 14.38 -17.05 -0.44
CA GLY A 209 15.39 -16.61 0.52
C GLY A 209 14.94 -15.38 1.32
N SER A 210 14.28 -14.42 0.67
CA SER A 210 13.69 -13.26 1.34
C SER A 210 12.59 -13.65 2.32
N ILE A 211 11.67 -14.53 1.95
CA ILE A 211 10.60 -15.01 2.86
C ILE A 211 11.20 -15.81 4.02
N LEU A 212 12.16 -16.69 3.75
CA LEU A 212 12.84 -17.50 4.77
C LEU A 212 13.74 -16.68 5.69
N SER A 213 14.03 -15.41 5.38
CA SER A 213 14.73 -14.50 6.30
C SER A 213 13.85 -14.02 7.45
N LEU A 214 12.55 -14.30 7.41
CA LEU A 214 11.59 -13.81 8.39
C LEU A 214 11.87 -14.20 9.86
N PRO A 215 12.37 -15.40 10.20
CA PRO A 215 12.76 -15.75 11.58
C PRO A 215 13.84 -14.83 12.15
N ASN A 216 14.62 -14.14 11.32
CA ASN A 216 15.58 -13.12 11.76
C ASN A 216 14.89 -11.99 12.52
N ARG A 217 13.59 -11.76 12.33
CA ARG A 217 12.80 -10.75 13.06
C ARG A 217 12.53 -11.13 14.52
N LEU A 218 12.51 -12.41 14.85
CA LEU A 218 12.17 -12.91 16.20
C LEU A 218 13.36 -13.43 16.99
N HIS A 219 14.32 -14.10 16.36
CA HIS A 219 15.46 -14.72 17.06
C HIS A 219 16.59 -13.73 17.39
N GLY A 220 16.25 -12.45 17.57
CA GLY A 220 17.12 -11.51 18.29
C GLY A 220 17.22 -11.98 19.73
N SER A 221 18.36 -12.56 20.10
CA SER A 221 18.68 -13.03 21.45
C SER A 221 18.80 -11.86 22.43
N THR A 222 17.67 -11.26 22.76
CA THR A 222 17.37 -10.81 24.11
C THR A 222 16.06 -11.50 24.45
N PRO A 223 16.03 -12.40 25.43
CA PRO A 223 14.75 -12.94 25.89
C PRO A 223 13.84 -11.74 26.15
N LEU A 224 12.60 -11.83 25.67
CA LEU A 224 11.52 -11.06 26.25
C LEU A 224 11.59 -11.37 27.75
N THR A 225 12.21 -10.47 28.51
CA THR A 225 12.02 -10.43 29.94
C THR A 225 10.51 -10.44 30.15
N PRO A 226 9.98 -11.27 31.06
CA PRO A 226 8.57 -11.26 31.37
C PRO A 226 8.25 -9.92 32.03
N ALA A 227 7.88 -8.93 31.23
CA ALA A 227 7.64 -7.57 31.68
C ALA A 227 6.55 -6.92 30.83
N ALA A 228 5.38 -7.57 30.77
CA ALA A 228 4.14 -6.92 30.36
C ALA A 228 3.14 -6.75 31.53
N HIS A 229 3.47 -7.25 32.74
CA HIS A 229 2.66 -7.04 33.94
C HIS A 229 3.40 -6.44 35.13
N GLU A 230 4.70 -6.18 35.04
CA GLU A 230 5.44 -5.44 36.06
C GLU A 230 6.31 -4.38 35.38
N HIS A 231 5.69 -3.27 34.99
CA HIS A 231 6.44 -2.02 34.97
C HIS A 231 6.43 -1.49 36.41
N PRO A 232 7.52 -1.60 37.18
CA PRO A 232 7.68 -0.71 38.31
C PRO A 232 7.63 0.72 37.77
N LEU A 233 6.81 1.57 38.40
CA LEU A 233 6.80 3.02 38.17
C LEU A 233 8.25 3.49 38.02
N PRO A 234 8.57 4.36 37.04
CA PRO A 234 9.95 4.76 36.81
C PRO A 234 10.52 5.35 38.10
N SER A 235 11.47 4.63 38.69
CA SER A 235 12.26 5.11 39.82
C SER A 235 12.94 6.39 39.37
N ALA A 236 12.68 7.50 40.07
CA ALA A 236 13.30 8.79 39.79
C ALA A 236 14.82 8.67 39.94
N SER A 237 15.52 8.41 38.84
CA SER A 237 16.98 8.43 38.81
C SER A 237 17.44 9.88 38.70
N THR A 238 17.79 10.46 39.84
CA THR A 238 18.71 11.58 39.96
C THR A 238 20.02 11.27 39.24
N GLY A 239 20.52 12.22 38.44
CA GLY A 239 21.95 12.28 38.09
C GLY A 239 22.30 12.20 36.61
N SER A 240 22.20 13.36 35.94
CA SER A 240 23.06 13.84 34.84
C SER A 240 23.27 12.98 33.58
N SER A 241 22.92 13.59 32.45
CA SER A 241 23.19 13.19 31.04
C SER A 241 22.06 12.53 30.24
N VAL A 242 20.82 12.52 30.74
CA VAL A 242 19.66 12.47 29.83
C VAL A 242 19.59 13.81 29.12
N ALA A 243 20.14 13.80 27.91
CA ALA A 243 20.22 14.93 27.01
C ALA A 243 18.89 15.70 26.96
N ARG A 244 19.03 17.02 26.94
CA ARG A 244 18.05 18.09 26.68
C ARG A 244 17.22 17.89 25.39
N SER A 245 16.58 16.74 25.20
CA SER A 245 15.34 16.62 24.44
C SER A 245 14.25 17.13 25.36
N ALA A 246 14.29 18.43 25.61
CA ALA A 246 13.29 19.13 26.40
C ALA A 246 11.89 18.71 25.95
N ASN A 247 11.01 18.51 26.92
CA ASN A 247 9.55 18.46 26.79
C ASN A 247 9.05 19.59 25.89
N LYS A 248 9.18 19.43 24.57
CA LYS A 248 8.69 20.40 23.61
C LYS A 248 7.18 20.22 23.63
N ALA A 249 6.49 21.19 24.22
CA ALA A 249 5.04 21.19 24.27
C ALA A 249 4.51 20.92 22.85
N LEU A 250 3.74 19.84 22.72
CA LEU A 250 3.14 19.47 21.45
C LEU A 250 2.23 20.61 21.01
N THR A 251 2.38 21.04 19.76
CA THR A 251 1.53 22.10 19.22
C THR A 251 0.07 21.64 19.15
N PRO A 252 -0.92 22.56 19.20
CA PRO A 252 -2.33 22.20 19.04
C PRO A 252 -2.62 21.42 17.75
N TYR A 253 -1.88 21.69 16.68
CA TYR A 253 -1.95 20.93 15.43
C TYR A 253 -1.50 19.49 15.62
N GLN A 254 -0.31 19.27 16.23
CA GLN A 254 0.21 17.92 16.49
C GLN A 254 -0.74 17.11 17.38
N LEU A 255 -1.30 17.72 18.43
CA LEU A 255 -2.28 17.07 19.29
C LEU A 255 -3.54 16.62 18.53
N ARG A 256 -4.02 17.44 17.59
CA ARG A 256 -5.15 17.05 16.71
C ARG A 256 -4.74 15.95 15.74
N GLN A 257 -3.53 15.98 15.21
CA GLN A 257 -3.03 14.92 14.34
C GLN A 257 -2.91 13.59 15.08
N MET A 258 -2.53 13.57 16.36
CA MET A 258 -2.47 12.34 17.16
C MET A 258 -3.82 11.61 17.26
N LEU A 259 -4.95 12.30 17.12
CA LEU A 259 -6.28 11.67 17.04
C LEU A 259 -6.45 10.78 15.79
N LEU A 260 -5.67 11.03 14.74
CA LEU A 260 -5.66 10.27 13.50
C LEU A 260 -4.67 9.09 13.52
N ALA A 261 -4.01 8.84 14.67
CA ALA A 261 -2.99 7.79 14.86
C ALA A 261 -1.90 7.77 13.76
N PRO A 262 -1.26 8.92 13.44
CA PRO A 262 -0.22 8.95 12.42
C PRO A 262 1.00 8.16 12.91
N ILE A 263 1.66 7.45 11.99
CA ILE A 263 2.88 6.66 12.24
C ILE A 263 3.95 7.52 12.96
N THR A 264 3.96 8.83 12.70
CA THR A 264 4.71 9.83 13.47
C THR A 264 3.91 11.13 13.61
N PRO A 265 3.98 11.86 14.74
CA PRO A 265 3.29 13.14 14.89
C PRO A 265 3.94 14.20 13.99
N VAL A 266 3.30 14.48 12.86
CA VAL A 266 3.79 15.43 11.86
C VAL A 266 3.47 16.86 12.27
N THR A 267 4.44 17.78 12.17
CA THR A 267 4.19 19.22 12.37
C THR A 267 3.45 19.80 11.17
N LEU A 268 2.72 20.90 11.36
CA LEU A 268 2.07 21.62 10.24
C LEU A 268 3.07 21.96 9.13
N ARG A 269 4.26 22.44 9.50
CA ARG A 269 5.35 22.76 8.56
C ARG A 269 5.75 21.54 7.72
N THR A 270 5.91 20.39 8.36
CA THR A 270 6.28 19.15 7.68
C THR A 270 5.16 18.67 6.75
N ASP A 271 3.89 18.72 7.17
CA ASP A 271 2.74 18.36 6.32
C ASP A 271 2.66 19.27 5.08
N ILE A 272 2.90 20.58 5.23
CA ILE A 272 2.94 21.55 4.12
C ILE A 272 4.09 21.22 3.16
N LEU A 273 5.31 21.04 3.67
CA LEU A 273 6.48 20.75 2.83
C LEU A 273 6.31 19.44 2.05
N ILE A 274 5.82 18.39 2.71
CA ILE A 274 5.52 17.11 2.06
C ILE A 274 4.48 17.34 0.95
N SER A 275 3.40 18.07 1.23
CA SER A 275 2.32 18.30 0.27
C SER A 275 2.73 19.16 -0.92
N LEU A 276 3.67 20.09 -0.70
CA LEU A 276 4.20 20.97 -1.73
C LEU A 276 5.19 20.26 -2.64
N PHE A 277 6.10 19.44 -2.09
CA PHE A 277 7.22 18.90 -2.85
C PHE A 277 7.02 17.46 -3.33
N VAL A 278 6.27 16.61 -2.61
CA VAL A 278 6.18 15.18 -2.97
C VAL A 278 5.61 14.99 -4.38
N ILE A 279 4.49 15.65 -4.69
CA ILE A 279 3.82 15.49 -5.98
C ILE A 279 4.72 15.94 -7.15
N PRO A 280 5.22 17.19 -7.20
CA PRO A 280 6.03 17.65 -8.32
C PRO A 280 7.36 16.91 -8.42
N VAL A 281 8.00 16.55 -7.30
CA VAL A 281 9.25 15.77 -7.33
C VAL A 281 8.99 14.37 -7.87
N THR A 282 7.97 13.67 -7.38
CA THR A 282 7.65 12.32 -7.87
C THR A 282 7.27 12.33 -9.34
N LEU A 283 6.45 13.28 -9.79
CA LEU A 283 6.11 13.42 -11.21
C LEU A 283 7.30 13.81 -12.07
N SER A 284 8.22 14.66 -11.58
CA SER A 284 9.43 15.02 -12.32
C SER A 284 10.39 13.86 -12.45
N VAL A 285 10.52 13.02 -11.43
CA VAL A 285 11.27 11.76 -11.52
C VAL A 285 10.64 10.85 -12.57
N PHE A 286 9.32 10.66 -12.56
CA PHE A 286 8.62 9.87 -13.57
C PHE A 286 8.77 10.43 -14.99
N ALA A 287 8.65 11.76 -15.15
CA ALA A 287 8.82 12.42 -16.44
C ALA A 287 10.26 12.30 -16.96
N THR A 288 11.26 12.38 -16.09
CA THR A 288 12.68 12.18 -16.44
C THR A 288 12.91 10.75 -16.92
N ILE A 289 12.37 9.76 -16.21
CA ILE A 289 12.45 8.35 -16.58
C ILE A 289 11.79 8.11 -17.95
N ASP A 290 10.56 8.60 -18.15
CA ASP A 290 9.87 8.45 -19.44
C ASP A 290 10.61 9.19 -20.57
N MET A 291 11.18 10.36 -20.32
CA MET A 291 12.02 11.08 -21.29
C MET A 291 13.23 10.24 -21.75
N PHE A 292 13.93 9.58 -20.82
CA PHE A 292 15.06 8.71 -21.16
C PHE A 292 14.66 7.45 -21.91
N LEU A 293 13.44 6.96 -21.71
CA LEU A 293 13.02 5.64 -22.19
C LEU A 293 12.11 5.69 -23.43
N SER A 294 11.30 6.74 -23.61
CA SER A 294 10.38 6.92 -24.73
C SER A 294 10.79 8.04 -25.71
N HIS A 295 11.95 8.67 -25.49
CA HIS A 295 12.48 9.81 -26.25
C HIS A 295 11.51 11.00 -26.39
N ARG A 296 10.46 11.07 -25.56
CA ARG A 296 9.53 12.19 -25.50
C ARG A 296 10.20 13.38 -24.79
N SER A 297 9.77 14.60 -25.11
CA SER A 297 10.21 15.77 -24.35
C SER A 297 9.76 15.65 -22.88
N PHE A 298 10.57 16.17 -21.95
CA PHE A 298 10.24 16.20 -20.53
C PHE A 298 8.83 16.76 -20.26
N SER A 299 8.46 17.85 -20.94
CA SER A 299 7.14 18.46 -20.82
C SER A 299 6.02 17.49 -21.23
N ALA A 300 6.14 16.80 -22.37
CA ALA A 300 5.14 15.84 -22.84
C ALA A 300 5.00 14.63 -21.89
N ALA A 301 6.12 14.13 -21.37
CA ALA A 301 6.15 13.05 -20.38
C ALA A 301 5.50 13.46 -19.04
N TRP A 302 5.77 14.68 -18.59
CA TRP A 302 5.21 15.23 -17.35
C TRP A 302 3.70 15.44 -17.47
N VAL A 303 3.24 16.07 -18.56
CA VAL A 303 1.81 16.31 -18.86
C VAL A 303 1.02 15.01 -18.92
N LYS A 304 1.57 13.96 -19.54
CA LYS A 304 0.96 12.61 -19.55
C LYS A 304 0.83 12.00 -18.15
N SER A 305 1.81 12.27 -17.27
CA SER A 305 1.87 11.70 -15.93
C SER A 305 0.87 12.32 -14.94
N VAL A 306 0.28 13.48 -15.26
CA VAL A 306 -0.66 14.20 -14.37
C VAL A 306 -1.91 13.38 -14.04
N GLY A 307 -2.46 12.64 -15.00
CA GLY A 307 -3.62 11.77 -14.75
C GLY A 307 -3.35 10.74 -13.65
N THR A 308 -2.16 10.14 -13.65
CA THR A 308 -1.68 9.25 -12.58
C THR A 308 -1.34 10.03 -11.31
N GLY A 309 -0.81 11.25 -11.45
CA GLY A 309 -0.51 12.16 -10.33
C GLY A 309 -1.73 12.54 -9.50
N CYS A 310 -2.93 12.60 -10.09
CA CYS A 310 -4.19 12.86 -9.37
C CYS A 310 -4.46 11.85 -8.25
N ILE A 311 -3.96 10.61 -8.35
CA ILE A 311 -4.04 9.63 -7.25
C ILE A 311 -3.43 10.18 -5.97
N MET A 312 -2.31 10.90 -6.07
CA MET A 312 -1.57 11.43 -4.92
C MET A 312 -2.35 12.47 -4.11
N LEU A 313 -3.39 13.07 -4.71
CA LEU A 313 -4.31 13.96 -4.01
C LEU A 313 -5.16 13.20 -2.98
N VAL A 314 -5.47 11.93 -3.25
CA VAL A 314 -6.48 11.14 -2.51
C VAL A 314 -5.88 9.92 -1.82
N ILE A 315 -4.55 9.73 -1.85
CA ILE A 315 -3.88 8.65 -1.10
C ILE A 315 -4.40 8.62 0.34
N GLY A 316 -5.12 7.54 0.65
CA GLY A 316 -5.84 7.35 1.88
C GLY A 316 -4.89 7.24 3.07
N ASP A 317 -5.25 7.93 4.15
CA ASP A 317 -4.61 7.77 5.45
C ASP A 317 -5.36 6.65 6.21
N LYS A 318 -4.64 5.87 7.05
CA LYS A 318 -5.18 4.74 7.82
C LYS A 318 -6.01 5.15 9.04
N TRP A 319 -6.37 6.42 9.19
CA TRP A 319 -7.04 6.99 10.36
C TRP A 319 -8.29 6.23 10.88
N LEU A 320 -9.10 5.61 10.00
CA LEU A 320 -10.24 4.75 10.39
C LEU A 320 -9.89 3.26 10.50
N LEU A 321 -8.76 2.84 9.94
CA LEU A 321 -8.27 1.46 9.97
C LEU A 321 -7.48 1.15 11.25
N ASP A 322 -6.77 2.14 11.78
CA ASP A 322 -5.91 2.04 12.96
C ASP A 322 -6.55 2.72 14.19
N ARG A 323 -7.71 2.18 14.59
CA ARG A 323 -8.49 2.67 15.75
C ARG A 323 -8.05 2.10 17.10
N GLN A 324 -6.94 1.36 17.12
CA GLN A 324 -6.45 0.65 18.32
C GLN A 324 -6.19 1.61 19.50
N HIS A 325 -5.82 2.85 19.22
CA HIS A 325 -5.51 3.85 20.25
C HIS A 325 -6.74 4.67 20.69
N TRP A 326 -7.89 4.52 20.03
CA TRP A 326 -9.08 5.31 20.33
C TRP A 326 -9.65 5.07 21.73
N PRO A 327 -9.74 3.83 22.25
CA PRO A 327 -10.16 3.60 23.63
C PRO A 327 -9.26 4.30 24.65
N LEU A 328 -7.94 4.24 24.44
CA LEU A 328 -6.96 4.86 25.34
C LEU A 328 -7.07 6.39 25.32
N LEU A 329 -7.28 6.99 24.14
CA LEU A 329 -7.54 8.42 24.00
C LEU A 329 -8.89 8.84 24.61
N LEU A 330 -9.91 8.00 24.53
CA LEU A 330 -11.22 8.27 25.12
C LEU A 330 -11.18 8.24 26.64
N VAL A 331 -10.48 7.26 27.24
CA VAL A 331 -10.35 7.08 28.70
C VAL A 331 -9.68 8.29 29.37
N THR A 332 -8.93 9.11 28.63
CA THR A 332 -8.40 10.38 29.15
C THR A 332 -9.48 11.36 29.63
N GLY A 333 -10.76 11.11 29.35
CA GLY A 333 -11.90 11.88 29.85
C GLY A 333 -12.12 13.22 29.15
N ARG A 334 -11.16 13.69 28.34
CA ARG A 334 -11.16 15.01 27.69
C ARG A 334 -12.41 15.31 26.86
N PHE A 335 -13.04 14.30 26.27
CA PHE A 335 -14.15 14.47 25.32
C PHE A 335 -15.53 14.24 25.94
N GLY A 336 -15.60 13.70 27.17
CA GLY A 336 -16.83 13.44 27.94
C GLY A 336 -17.76 12.35 27.38
N SER A 337 -17.82 12.13 26.06
CA SER A 337 -18.65 11.09 25.44
C SER A 337 -18.00 10.49 24.20
N ARG A 338 -18.38 9.26 23.86
CA ARG A 338 -17.96 8.57 22.63
C ARG A 338 -18.28 9.39 21.37
N LEU A 339 -19.47 10.01 21.32
CA LEU A 339 -19.89 10.81 20.16
C LEU A 339 -19.01 12.05 19.97
N LYS A 340 -18.78 12.82 21.05
CA LYS A 340 -17.93 14.03 20.99
C LYS A 340 -16.49 13.69 20.61
N PHE A 341 -15.99 12.54 21.05
CA PHE A 341 -14.69 12.04 20.63
C PHE A 341 -14.64 11.78 19.11
N VAL A 342 -15.57 11.01 18.55
CA VAL A 342 -15.58 10.70 17.11
C VAL A 342 -15.76 11.96 16.28
N GLN A 343 -16.65 12.87 16.69
CA GLN A 343 -16.81 14.17 16.04
C GLN A 343 -15.49 14.97 16.05
N ALA A 344 -14.71 14.91 17.14
CA ALA A 344 -13.40 15.53 17.21
C ALA A 344 -12.39 14.88 16.25
N VAL A 345 -12.41 13.56 16.09
CA VAL A 345 -11.57 12.84 15.11
C VAL A 345 -11.94 13.26 13.67
N PHE A 346 -13.23 13.28 13.33
CA PHE A 346 -13.71 13.72 12.02
C PHE A 346 -13.38 15.19 11.76
N LYS A 347 -13.53 16.07 12.76
CA LYS A 347 -13.13 17.48 12.67
C LYS A 347 -11.63 17.64 12.47
N ALA A 348 -10.80 16.84 13.16
CA ALA A 348 -9.35 16.84 12.98
C ALA A 348 -8.98 16.39 11.56
N LYS A 349 -9.64 15.34 11.05
CA LYS A 349 -9.45 14.85 9.68
C LYS A 349 -9.81 15.92 8.64
N LEU A 350 -11.01 16.48 8.73
CA LEU A 350 -11.48 17.52 7.81
C LEU A 350 -10.56 18.75 7.86
N SER A 351 -10.18 19.19 9.06
CA SER A 351 -9.26 20.32 9.24
C SER A 351 -7.90 20.08 8.59
N ARG A 352 -7.37 18.85 8.65
CA ARG A 352 -6.13 18.51 7.95
C ARG A 352 -6.31 18.56 6.43
N MET A 353 -7.38 17.95 5.92
CA MET A 353 -7.64 17.86 4.48
C MET A 353 -7.89 19.24 3.86
N LEU A 354 -8.60 20.13 4.55
CA LEU A 354 -8.81 21.51 4.10
C LEU A 354 -7.53 22.33 3.97
N ILE A 355 -6.47 21.98 4.70
CA ILE A 355 -5.15 22.63 4.60
C ILE A 355 -4.30 21.95 3.54
N VAL A 356 -4.20 20.62 3.61
CA VAL A 356 -3.26 19.83 2.81
C VAL A 356 -3.71 19.66 1.36
N THR A 357 -5.00 19.42 1.13
CA THR A 357 -5.52 19.12 -0.22
C THR A 357 -5.34 20.29 -1.19
N PRO A 358 -5.68 21.56 -0.85
CA PRO A 358 -5.43 22.68 -1.75
C PRO A 358 -3.94 22.83 -2.10
N ILE A 359 -3.04 22.62 -1.13
CA ILE A 359 -1.59 22.68 -1.37
C ILE A 359 -1.14 21.58 -2.34
N ARG A 360 -1.67 20.36 -2.19
CA ARG A 360 -1.39 19.24 -3.10
C ARG A 360 -1.93 19.48 -4.51
N VAL A 361 -3.11 20.09 -4.62
CA VAL A 361 -3.70 20.44 -5.91
C VAL A 361 -2.89 21.54 -6.59
N LEU A 362 -2.50 22.58 -5.86
CA LEU A 362 -1.62 23.63 -6.37
C LEU A 362 -0.26 23.08 -6.81
N SER A 363 0.34 22.16 -6.04
CA SER A 363 1.62 21.55 -6.41
C SER A 363 1.54 20.64 -7.64
N LEU A 364 0.34 20.20 -8.03
CA LEU A 364 0.06 19.48 -9.28
C LEU A 364 -0.24 20.44 -10.44
N ILE A 365 -1.12 21.42 -10.23
CA ILE A 365 -1.66 22.26 -11.31
C ILE A 365 -0.72 23.37 -11.73
N VAL A 366 0.03 23.96 -10.80
CA VAL A 366 0.97 25.04 -11.14
C VAL A 366 2.03 24.55 -12.15
N PRO A 367 2.71 23.41 -11.94
CA PRO A 367 3.63 22.89 -12.97
C PRO A 367 2.89 22.40 -14.22
N TYR A 368 1.66 21.86 -14.09
CA TYR A 368 0.85 21.43 -15.24
C TYR A 368 0.54 22.59 -16.19
N ALA A 369 0.03 23.71 -15.66
CA ALA A 369 -0.30 24.91 -16.43
C ALA A 369 0.94 25.61 -16.99
N ALA A 370 2.11 25.46 -16.35
CA ALA A 370 3.37 25.97 -16.86
C ALA A 370 3.89 25.14 -18.06
N LEU A 371 3.68 23.81 -18.03
CA LEU A 371 4.20 22.88 -19.05
C LEU A 371 3.24 22.68 -20.23
N LYS A 372 1.93 22.74 -19.98
CA LYS A 372 0.87 22.76 -20.99
C LYS A 372 0.24 24.15 -20.94
N PRO A 373 0.39 24.99 -21.99
CA PRO A 373 -0.15 26.34 -21.98
C PRO A 373 -1.68 26.28 -21.93
N LEU A 374 -2.22 26.43 -20.72
CA LEU A 374 -3.64 26.49 -20.43
C LEU A 374 -4.01 27.94 -20.15
N PHE A 375 -5.24 28.32 -20.48
CA PHE A 375 -5.76 29.61 -20.02
C PHE A 375 -5.85 29.60 -18.49
N PRO A 376 -5.49 30.70 -17.80
CA PRO A 376 -5.52 30.76 -16.34
C PRO A 376 -6.88 30.44 -15.72
N ALA A 377 -7.97 30.75 -16.45
CA ALA A 377 -9.33 30.43 -16.03
C ALA A 377 -9.57 28.91 -16.00
N ASP A 378 -9.12 28.17 -17.02
CA ASP A 378 -9.28 26.71 -17.09
C ASP A 378 -8.48 26.03 -15.98
N ALA A 379 -7.24 26.48 -15.74
CA ALA A 379 -6.41 25.98 -14.65
C ALA A 379 -7.03 26.24 -13.26
N PHE A 380 -7.75 27.35 -13.09
CA PHE A 380 -8.47 27.65 -11.86
C PHE A 380 -9.67 26.72 -11.65
N TYR A 381 -10.47 26.46 -12.70
CA TYR A 381 -11.60 25.53 -12.61
C TYR A 381 -11.13 24.09 -12.33
N ASP A 382 -10.08 23.64 -13.01
CA ASP A 382 -9.46 22.33 -12.74
C ASP A 382 -8.99 22.22 -11.28
N ALA A 383 -8.42 23.31 -10.73
CA ALA A 383 -7.98 23.35 -9.34
C ALA A 383 -9.14 23.26 -8.35
N LEU A 384 -10.23 23.94 -8.65
CA LEU A 384 -11.41 23.91 -7.81
C LEU A 384 -12.06 22.52 -7.82
N ASP A 385 -12.26 21.93 -9.00
CA ASP A 385 -12.85 20.61 -9.17
C ASP A 385 -12.01 19.52 -8.48
N LEU A 386 -10.68 19.53 -8.69
CA LEU A 386 -9.78 18.56 -8.07
C LEU A 386 -9.72 18.72 -6.55
N THR A 387 -9.80 19.94 -6.03
CA THR A 387 -9.84 20.19 -4.58
C THR A 387 -11.11 19.63 -3.96
N VAL A 388 -12.26 19.94 -4.55
CA VAL A 388 -13.58 19.49 -4.08
C VAL A 388 -13.68 17.97 -4.15
N LEU A 389 -13.27 17.38 -5.28
CA LEU A 389 -13.22 15.93 -5.48
C LEU A 389 -12.35 15.26 -4.42
N ALA A 390 -11.12 15.72 -4.22
CA ALA A 390 -10.18 15.11 -3.30
C ALA A 390 -10.65 15.20 -1.84
N ILE A 391 -11.21 16.33 -1.41
CA ILE A 391 -11.79 16.46 -0.07
C ILE A 391 -12.96 15.49 0.12
N GLY A 392 -13.91 15.44 -0.81
CA GLY A 392 -15.07 14.55 -0.73
C GLY A 392 -14.67 13.08 -0.64
N MET A 393 -13.73 12.67 -1.49
CA MET A 393 -13.23 11.30 -1.57
C MET A 393 -12.48 10.83 -0.31
N THR A 394 -11.82 11.74 0.44
CA THR A 394 -11.07 11.36 1.65
C THR A 394 -11.94 10.82 2.80
N LEU A 395 -13.25 11.07 2.73
CA LEU A 395 -14.23 10.60 3.72
C LEU A 395 -14.95 9.31 3.28
N CYS A 396 -14.68 8.79 2.09
CA CYS A 396 -15.31 7.55 1.59
C CYS A 396 -15.06 6.34 2.50
N SER A 397 -13.93 6.30 3.21
CA SER A 397 -13.62 5.26 4.20
C SER A 397 -14.65 5.17 5.34
N ALA A 398 -15.44 6.22 5.59
CA ALA A 398 -16.50 6.24 6.59
C ALA A 398 -17.86 5.71 6.08
N LEU A 399 -18.05 5.59 4.76
CA LEU A 399 -19.31 5.14 4.14
C LEU A 399 -19.82 3.79 4.65
N PRO A 400 -18.98 2.76 4.86
CA PRO A 400 -19.45 1.48 5.36
C PRO A 400 -20.22 1.56 6.68
N PHE A 401 -19.91 2.55 7.54
CA PHE A 401 -20.59 2.74 8.82
C PHE A 401 -22.00 3.33 8.69
N LEU A 402 -22.37 3.82 7.51
CA LEU A 402 -23.74 4.27 7.23
C LEU A 402 -24.67 3.07 7.01
N PHE A 403 -24.15 2.01 6.39
CA PHE A 403 -24.92 0.83 6.00
C PHE A 403 -24.77 -0.33 7.00
N LEU A 404 -23.62 -0.45 7.65
CA LEU A 404 -23.28 -1.53 8.57
C LEU A 404 -23.03 -0.98 9.98
N ARG A 405 -23.54 -1.69 11.00
CA ARG A 405 -23.37 -1.31 12.42
C ARG A 405 -21.91 -1.44 12.88
N SER A 406 -21.21 -2.46 12.37
CA SER A 406 -19.80 -2.77 12.65
C SER A 406 -19.14 -3.34 11.37
N PRO A 407 -18.87 -2.51 10.34
CA PRO A 407 -18.27 -2.97 9.09
C PRO A 407 -16.91 -3.59 9.36
N ALA A 408 -16.58 -4.73 8.75
CA ALA A 408 -15.26 -5.34 8.91
C ALA A 408 -14.11 -4.43 8.41
N LYS A 409 -12.90 -4.57 8.98
CA LYS A 409 -11.70 -3.79 8.57
C LYS A 409 -11.41 -3.89 7.07
N SER A 410 -11.73 -5.04 6.45
CA SER A 410 -11.61 -5.27 5.00
C SER A 410 -12.51 -4.34 4.19
N ILE A 411 -13.76 -4.18 4.60
CA ILE A 411 -14.74 -3.33 3.94
C ILE A 411 -14.29 -1.86 4.03
N VAL A 412 -13.86 -1.41 5.21
CA VAL A 412 -13.33 -0.05 5.38
C VAL A 412 -12.07 0.17 4.54
N PHE A 413 -11.21 -0.84 4.40
CA PHE A 413 -10.01 -0.75 3.56
C PHE A 413 -10.35 -0.63 2.07
N VAL A 414 -11.33 -1.38 1.58
CA VAL A 414 -11.83 -1.31 0.20
C VAL A 414 -12.35 0.10 -0.11
N PHE A 415 -13.19 0.65 0.77
CA PHE A 415 -13.73 1.99 0.63
C PHE A 415 -12.68 3.11 0.78
N ASN A 416 -11.53 2.82 1.41
CA ASN A 416 -10.39 3.74 1.44
C ASN A 416 -9.59 3.76 0.12
N LEU A 417 -9.60 2.65 -0.64
CA LEU A 417 -8.91 2.53 -1.93
C LEU A 417 -9.82 2.78 -3.14
N ALA A 418 -11.14 2.65 -2.99
CA ALA A 418 -12.11 2.90 -4.07
C ALA A 418 -11.91 4.27 -4.75
N PRO A 419 -11.65 5.37 -4.02
CA PRO A 419 -11.37 6.65 -4.66
C PRO A 419 -10.14 6.67 -5.58
N VAL A 420 -9.09 5.92 -5.22
CA VAL A 420 -7.87 5.80 -6.05
C VAL A 420 -8.19 5.14 -7.39
N VAL A 421 -9.00 4.08 -7.34
CA VAL A 421 -9.45 3.35 -8.55
C VAL A 421 -10.37 4.22 -9.39
N LEU A 422 -11.34 4.90 -8.77
CA LEU A 422 -12.26 5.82 -9.45
C LEU A 422 -11.50 6.96 -10.13
N ILE A 423 -10.52 7.57 -9.46
CA ILE A 423 -9.71 8.64 -10.05
C ILE A 423 -8.88 8.14 -11.22
N GLN A 424 -8.37 6.90 -11.20
CA GLN A 424 -7.66 6.35 -12.36
C GLN A 424 -8.57 6.08 -13.54
N LEU A 425 -9.76 5.51 -13.31
CA LEU A 425 -10.74 5.29 -14.36
C LEU A 425 -11.25 6.62 -14.95
N CYS A 426 -11.34 7.66 -14.12
CA CYS A 426 -11.79 8.99 -14.52
C CYS A 426 -10.65 9.92 -14.96
N ALA A 427 -9.37 9.56 -14.80
CA ALA A 427 -8.20 10.37 -15.16
C ALA A 427 -8.25 10.99 -16.57
N PRO A 428 -8.67 10.27 -17.64
CA PRO A 428 -8.78 10.87 -18.97
C PRO A 428 -9.90 11.94 -19.08
N PHE A 429 -10.86 11.94 -18.16
CA PHE A 429 -12.01 12.86 -18.14
C PHE A 429 -11.88 13.98 -17.10
N LEU A 430 -11.00 13.80 -16.10
CA LEU A 430 -10.83 14.75 -14.98
C LEU A 430 -10.18 16.07 -15.37
N LEU A 431 -9.39 16.08 -16.47
CA LEU A 431 -8.78 17.28 -17.05
C LEU A 431 -9.55 17.76 -18.31
N GLY A 432 -10.78 17.26 -18.49
CA GLY A 432 -11.70 17.57 -19.58
C GLY A 432 -12.98 18.19 -19.03
N LEU A 433 -13.07 19.52 -19.11
CA LEU A 433 -14.01 20.46 -18.45
C LEU A 433 -15.52 20.13 -18.36
N ARG A 434 -16.04 19.06 -18.98
CA ARG A 434 -17.50 18.78 -18.98
C ARG A 434 -17.99 17.84 -17.89
N TYR A 435 -17.17 16.92 -17.39
CA TYR A 435 -17.62 15.87 -16.47
C TYR A 435 -16.96 15.90 -15.09
N ALA A 436 -15.85 16.64 -14.94
CA ALA A 436 -15.10 16.74 -13.69
C ALA A 436 -15.93 17.39 -12.56
N GLY A 437 -16.65 18.48 -12.85
CA GLY A 437 -17.50 19.16 -11.86
C GLY A 437 -18.64 18.28 -11.30
N TYR A 438 -19.27 17.43 -12.13
CA TYR A 438 -20.30 16.50 -11.65
C TYR A 438 -19.72 15.43 -10.70
N LEU A 439 -18.53 14.91 -11.03
CA LEU A 439 -17.81 13.98 -10.16
C LEU A 439 -17.37 14.65 -8.85
N ALA A 440 -16.91 15.90 -8.91
CA ALA A 440 -16.54 16.67 -7.73
C ALA A 440 -17.75 16.91 -6.82
N LEU A 441 -18.90 17.30 -7.38
CA LEU A 441 -20.12 17.55 -6.62
C LEU A 441 -20.69 16.26 -5.98
N THR A 442 -20.68 15.15 -6.71
CA THR A 442 -21.11 13.85 -6.17
C THR A 442 -20.18 13.38 -5.05
N ALA A 443 -18.87 13.52 -5.20
CA ALA A 443 -17.92 13.22 -4.13
C ALA A 443 -18.10 14.12 -2.91
N LEU A 444 -18.36 15.42 -3.12
CA LEU A 444 -18.59 16.38 -2.03
C LEU A 444 -19.86 16.05 -1.25
N THR A 445 -20.98 15.79 -1.94
CA THR A 445 -22.26 15.43 -1.31
C THR A 445 -22.12 14.13 -0.51
N LEU A 446 -21.46 13.12 -1.09
CA LEU A 446 -21.19 11.85 -0.43
C LEU A 446 -20.27 12.01 0.79
N GLY A 447 -19.22 12.83 0.67
CA GLY A 447 -18.30 13.17 1.75
C GLY A 447 -18.97 13.96 2.87
N ALA A 448 -19.79 14.95 2.54
CA ALA A 448 -20.56 15.73 3.50
C ALA A 448 -21.58 14.88 4.26
N PHE A 449 -22.30 14.00 3.55
CA PHE A 449 -23.21 13.05 4.17
C PHE A 449 -22.47 12.10 5.14
N SER A 450 -21.32 11.59 4.72
CA SER A 450 -20.45 10.76 5.57
C SER A 450 -19.96 11.53 6.80
N TYR A 451 -19.55 12.79 6.65
CA TYR A 451 -19.10 13.64 7.76
C TYR A 451 -20.18 13.88 8.80
N LEU A 452 -21.43 14.10 8.36
CA LEU A 452 -22.54 14.42 9.25
C LEU A 452 -23.10 13.19 9.94
N VAL A 453 -23.23 12.06 9.23
CA VAL A 453 -23.98 10.89 9.71
C VAL A 453 -23.08 9.80 10.29
N ALA A 454 -21.89 9.57 9.72
CA ALA A 454 -21.02 8.48 10.17
C ALA A 454 -20.56 8.61 11.63
N PRO A 455 -20.27 9.81 12.20
CA PRO A 455 -19.87 9.92 13.59
C PRO A 455 -20.88 9.34 14.58
N TYR A 456 -22.18 9.52 14.32
CA TYR A 456 -23.25 8.97 15.17
C TYR A 456 -23.28 7.46 15.13
N ARG A 457 -23.13 6.86 13.93
CA ARG A 457 -23.11 5.40 13.76
C ARG A 457 -21.84 4.79 14.37
N ILE A 458 -20.68 5.39 14.11
CA ILE A 458 -19.39 4.95 14.62
C ILE A 458 -19.39 5.01 16.16
N SER A 459 -19.96 6.06 16.77
CA SER A 459 -20.04 6.18 18.24
C SER A 459 -20.77 5.04 18.96
N ARG A 460 -21.62 4.30 18.22
CA ARG A 460 -22.42 3.17 18.69
C ARG A 460 -21.83 1.80 18.27
N SER A 461 -20.72 1.81 17.52
CA SER A 461 -19.97 0.61 17.14
C SER A 461 -18.89 0.29 18.16
N ASP A 462 -18.48 -0.97 18.24
CA ASP A 462 -17.42 -1.39 19.16
C ASP A 462 -16.04 -0.92 18.68
N TRP A 463 -15.25 -0.41 19.64
CA TRP A 463 -13.85 -0.02 19.45
C TRP A 463 -13.00 -0.68 20.55
N PRO A 464 -11.84 -1.28 20.23
CA PRO A 464 -11.23 -1.38 18.89
C PRO A 464 -11.97 -2.37 17.99
N TYR A 465 -11.51 -2.55 16.75
CA TYR A 465 -11.89 -3.74 15.99
C TYR A 465 -11.46 -4.95 16.82
N GLU A 466 -12.39 -5.60 17.51
CA GLU A 466 -12.16 -6.96 17.96
C GLU A 466 -12.02 -7.80 16.70
N ASN A 467 -10.81 -8.26 16.47
CA ASN A 467 -10.46 -9.56 15.94
C ASN A 467 -9.02 -9.77 16.42
N GLU A 468 -8.88 -10.55 17.48
CA GLU A 468 -7.63 -11.27 17.75
C GLU A 468 -7.08 -11.92 16.46
#